data_AF-A0A2G6H794-F1
#
_entry.id   AF-A0A2G6H794-F1
#
_cell.length_a   1.000
_cell.length_b   1.000
_cell.length_c   1.000
_cell.angle_alpha   90.00
_cell.angle_beta   90.00
_cell.angle_gamma   90.00
#
_symmetry.space_group_name_H-M   'P 1'
#
loop_
_entity.id
_entity.type
_entity.pdbx_description
1 polymer ?
#
loop_
_entity_poly.entity_id
_entity_poly.type
_entity_poly.pdbx_seq_one_letter_code
_entity_poly.pdbx_strand_id
1 'polypeptide(L)'
;GADKIWTEIITQYNQLPFLGRINPDLTDYTTQQALASVFKMIAVEEKDIRTKLSSRTTDLLRRVFALQDSNRQQQQAPYQKETDTYFD
;
A
#
# COMPACT_ATOMS: atom_id res chain seq x y z
N GLY A 1 7.74 -8.83 32.83
CA GLY A 1 8.45 -10.08 32.50
C GLY A 1 8.96 -10.06 31.07
N ALA A 2 8.06 -10.04 30.09
CA ALA A 2 8.40 -10.03 28.66
C ALA A 2 9.19 -8.78 28.22
N ASP A 3 8.89 -7.62 28.80
CA ASP A 3 9.64 -6.37 28.66
C ASP A 3 11.13 -6.53 29.00
N LYS A 4 11.44 -7.20 30.12
CA LYS A 4 12.82 -7.42 30.58
C LYS A 4 13.57 -8.40 29.67
N ILE A 5 12.92 -9.50 29.30
CA ILE A 5 13.49 -10.51 28.39
C ILE A 5 13.76 -9.91 27.01
N TRP A 6 12.80 -9.16 26.47
CA TRP A 6 12.97 -8.45 25.20
C TRP A 6 14.14 -7.47 25.24
N THR A 7 14.19 -6.64 26.28
CA THR A 7 15.27 -5.66 26.47
C THR A 7 16.64 -6.34 26.47
N GLU A 8 16.79 -7.45 27.20
CA GLU A 8 18.04 -8.21 27.28
C GLU A 8 18.47 -8.75 25.91
N ILE A 9 17.56 -9.41 25.20
CA ILE A 9 17.83 -9.99 23.88
C ILE A 9 18.19 -8.90 22.86
N ILE A 10 17.41 -7.82 22.81
CA ILE A 10 17.64 -6.74 21.84
C ILE A 10 18.91 -5.96 22.15
N THR A 11 19.27 -5.83 23.43
CA THR A 11 20.55 -5.22 23.81
C THR A 11 21.72 -6.02 23.27
N GLN A 12 21.68 -7.36 23.39
CA GLN A 12 22.71 -8.23 22.81
C GLN A 12 22.69 -8.20 21.28
N TYR A 13 21.52 -8.27 20.65
CA TYR A 13 21.38 -8.18 19.19
C TYR A 13 22.00 -6.90 18.64
N ASN A 14 21.74 -5.78 19.30
CA ASN A 14 22.27 -4.47 18.90
C ASN A 14 23.79 -4.38 19.04
N GLN A 15 24.44 -5.18 19.87
CA GLN A 15 25.91 -5.15 20.00
C GLN A 15 26.64 -5.75 18.78
N LEU A 16 25.93 -6.51 17.94
CA LEU A 16 26.52 -7.14 16.77
C LEU A 16 26.84 -6.09 15.68
N PRO A 17 28.07 -6.07 15.14
CA PRO A 17 28.43 -5.16 14.05
C PRO A 17 27.70 -5.55 12.76
N PHE A 18 27.48 -4.55 11.88
CA PHE A 18 26.86 -4.68 10.55
C PHE A 18 25.35 -5.03 10.54
N LEU A 19 24.68 -5.03 11.69
CA LEU A 19 23.22 -5.15 11.79
C LEU A 19 22.55 -3.79 12.06
N GLY A 20 21.29 -3.67 11.65
CA GLY A 20 20.43 -2.53 11.98
C GLY A 20 20.02 -2.55 13.45
N ARG A 21 19.96 -1.38 14.09
CA ARG A 21 19.57 -1.27 15.51
C ARG A 21 18.06 -1.39 15.68
N ILE A 22 17.62 -2.15 16.66
CA ILE A 22 16.21 -2.33 17.07
C ILE A 22 15.97 -1.60 18.39
N ASN A 23 14.78 -1.03 18.57
CA ASN A 23 14.40 -0.39 19.83
C ASN A 23 14.18 -1.44 20.94
N PRO A 24 14.92 -1.40 22.07
CA PRO A 24 14.71 -2.31 23.20
C PRO A 24 13.46 -1.99 24.03
N ASP A 25 12.82 -0.83 23.88
CA ASP A 25 11.51 -0.58 24.48
C ASP A 25 10.45 -1.41 23.73
N LEU A 26 9.97 -2.47 24.39
CA LEU A 26 9.02 -3.42 23.81
C LEU A 26 7.68 -2.74 23.46
N THR A 27 7.20 -1.83 24.30
CA THR A 27 5.91 -1.17 24.10
C THR A 27 5.99 -0.25 22.90
N ASP A 28 7.00 0.62 22.84
CA ASP A 28 7.19 1.53 21.72
C ASP A 28 7.43 0.76 20.41
N TYR A 29 8.31 -0.25 20.42
CA TYR A 29 8.59 -1.05 19.23
C TYR A 29 7.33 -1.75 18.70
N THR A 30 6.56 -2.41 19.57
CA THR A 30 5.35 -3.13 19.16
C THR A 30 4.30 -2.18 18.61
N THR A 31 4.11 -1.02 19.23
CA THR A 31 3.18 0.00 18.76
C THR A 31 3.56 0.51 17.38
N GLN A 32 4.85 0.83 17.16
CA GLN A 32 5.32 1.29 15.86
C GLN A 32 5.17 0.21 14.77
N GLN A 33 5.51 -1.05 15.07
CA GLN A 33 5.32 -2.16 14.14
C GLN A 33 3.85 -2.40 13.78
N ALA A 34 2.95 -2.29 14.77
CA ALA A 34 1.51 -2.39 14.54
C ALA A 34 1.02 -1.26 13.63
N LEU A 35 1.41 -0.01 13.89
CA LEU A 35 1.06 1.13 13.04
C LEU A 35 1.57 0.95 11.61
N ALA A 36 2.85 0.59 11.45
CA ALA A 36 3.43 0.33 10.14
C ALA A 36 2.67 -0.78 9.39
N SER A 37 2.25 -1.83 10.09
CA SER A 37 1.49 -2.92 9.50
C SER A 37 0.09 -2.47 9.05
N VAL A 38 -0.60 -1.66 9.86
CA VAL A 38 -1.91 -1.10 9.50
C VAL A 38 -1.79 -0.21 8.27
N PHE A 39 -0.82 0.71 8.23
CA PHE A 39 -0.61 1.57 7.06
C PHE A 39 -0.23 0.77 5.81
N LYS A 40 0.57 -0.29 5.95
CA LYS A 40 0.88 -1.20 4.85
C LYS A 40 -0.37 -1.83 4.27
N MET A 41 -1.30 -2.30 5.11
CA MET A 41 -2.57 -2.87 4.66
C MET A 41 -3.48 -1.82 4.02
N ILE A 42 -3.55 -0.61 4.59
CA ILE A 42 -4.29 0.51 3.99
C ILE A 42 -3.75 0.82 2.59
N ALA A 43 -2.43 0.86 2.42
CA ALA A 43 -1.82 1.14 1.12
C ALA A 43 -2.16 0.06 0.07
N VAL A 44 -2.24 -1.21 0.48
CA VAL A 44 -2.66 -2.30 -0.40
C VAL A 44 -4.12 -2.10 -0.84
N GLU A 45 -5.03 -1.84 0.11
CA GLU A 45 -6.45 -1.63 -0.20
C GLU A 45 -6.68 -0.37 -1.04
N GLU A 46 -6.00 0.72 -0.71
CA GLU A 46 -6.09 1.99 -1.43
C GLU A 46 -5.64 1.84 -2.89
N LYS A 47 -4.55 1.11 -3.12
CA LYS A 47 -4.11 0.76 -4.48
C LYS A 47 -5.16 -0.04 -5.23
N ASP A 48 -5.79 -1.02 -4.57
CA ASP A 48 -6.83 -1.84 -5.18
C ASP A 48 -8.06 -1.00 -5.55
N ILE A 49 -8.53 -0.13 -4.65
CA ILE A 49 -9.62 0.82 -4.93
C ILE A 49 -9.27 1.75 -6.11
N ARG A 50 -8.03 2.21 -6.24
CA ARG A 50 -7.60 3.09 -7.36
C ARG A 50 -7.50 2.37 -8.71
N THR A 51 -7.21 1.07 -8.71
CA THR A 51 -6.85 0.33 -9.93
C THR A 51 -7.92 -0.63 -10.40
N LYS A 52 -8.69 -1.23 -9.49
CA LYS A 52 -9.69 -2.26 -9.78
C LYS A 52 -11.09 -1.70 -9.55
N LEU A 53 -11.91 -1.70 -10.60
CA LEU A 53 -13.32 -1.31 -10.52
C LEU A 53 -14.10 -2.20 -9.54
N SER A 54 -13.79 -3.51 -9.47
CA SER A 54 -14.45 -4.46 -8.58
C SER A 54 -14.23 -4.19 -7.09
N SER A 55 -13.12 -3.55 -6.72
CA SER A 55 -12.83 -3.18 -5.33
C SER A 55 -13.66 -1.99 -4.86
N ARG A 56 -14.37 -1.29 -5.76
CA ARG A 56 -15.22 -0.13 -5.44
C ARG A 56 -16.66 -0.58 -5.18
N THR A 57 -16.83 -1.35 -4.12
CA THR A 57 -18.10 -2.02 -3.78
C THR A 57 -19.23 -1.04 -3.43
N THR A 58 -18.91 0.18 -3.00
CA THR A 58 -19.91 1.19 -2.59
C THR A 58 -20.18 2.22 -3.68
N ASP A 59 -21.39 2.81 -3.67
CA ASP A 59 -21.73 3.92 -4.58
C ASP A 59 -20.83 5.14 -4.37
N LEU A 60 -20.42 5.40 -3.11
CA LEU A 60 -19.51 6.49 -2.80
C LEU A 60 -18.16 6.32 -3.50
N LEU A 61 -17.55 5.13 -3.39
CA LEU A 61 -16.27 4.85 -4.05
C LEU A 61 -16.40 4.94 -5.57
N ARG A 62 -17.49 4.40 -6.15
CA ARG A 62 -17.73 4.54 -7.60
C ARG A 62 -17.84 6.01 -8.03
N ARG A 63 -18.50 6.86 -7.24
CA ARG A 63 -18.62 8.30 -7.54
C ARG A 63 -17.29 9.05 -7.41
N VAL A 64 -16.53 8.80 -6.35
CA VAL A 64 -15.24 9.49 -6.12
C VAL A 64 -14.25 9.22 -7.26
N PHE A 65 -14.25 8.01 -7.81
CA PHE A 65 -13.30 7.60 -8.84
C PHE A 65 -13.83 7.72 -10.28
N ALA A 66 -15.07 8.18 -10.48
CA ALA A 66 -15.70 8.24 -11.80
C ALA A 66 -14.89 9.09 -12.81
N LEU A 67 -14.39 10.26 -12.38
CA LEU A 67 -13.58 11.12 -13.24
C LEU A 67 -12.26 10.46 -13.65
N GLN A 68 -11.62 9.72 -12.73
CA GLN A 68 -10.38 9.00 -13.03
C GLN A 68 -10.62 7.93 -14.11
N ASP A 69 -11.77 7.24 -14.07
CA ASP A 69 -12.10 6.21 -15.05
C ASP A 69 -12.36 6.80 -16.43
N SER A 70 -13.13 7.90 -16.52
CA SER A 70 -13.39 8.60 -17.78
C SER A 70 -12.09 9.07 -18.44
N ASN A 71 -11.17 9.63 -17.66
CA ASN A 71 -9.88 10.10 -18.17
C ASN A 71 -8.99 8.94 -18.62
N ARG A 72 -9.03 7.79 -17.93
CA ARG A 72 -8.29 6.58 -18.35
C ARG A 72 -8.82 6.01 -19.66
N GLN A 73 -10.14 6.00 -19.86
CA GLN A 73 -10.76 5.56 -21.12
C GLN A 73 -10.37 6.46 -22.29
N GLN A 74 -10.33 7.77 -22.09
CA GLN A 74 -9.91 8.73 -23.11
C GLN A 74 -8.43 8.56 -23.52
N GLN A 75 -7.56 8.14 -22.59
CA GLN A 75 -6.15 7.83 -22.90
C GLN A 75 -5.96 6.50 -23.65
N GLN A 76 -6.91 5.57 -23.56
CA GLN A 76 -6.88 4.29 -24.27
C GLN A 76 -7.59 4.34 -25.63
N ALA A 77 -8.48 5.31 -25.84
CA ALA A 77 -9.21 5.53 -27.09
C ALA A 77 -8.38 5.96 -28.34
N PRO A 78 -7.15 6.54 -28.27
CA PRO A 78 -6.47 6.99 -29.49
C PRO A 78 -5.85 5.86 -30.32
N TYR A 79 -5.82 4.61 -29.84
CA TYR A 79 -5.17 3.50 -30.58
C TYR A 79 -6.09 2.78 -31.58
N GLN A 80 -7.39 3.09 -31.64
CA GLN A 80 -8.37 2.36 -32.46
C GLN A 80 -8.94 3.16 -33.64
N LYS A 81 -8.49 4.39 -33.89
CA LYS A 81 -9.07 5.26 -34.94
C LYS A 81 -8.27 5.34 -36.24
N GLU A 82 -7.28 4.47 -36.45
CA GLU A 82 -6.42 4.50 -37.66
C GLU A 82 -6.56 3.27 -38.58
N THR A 83 -7.31 2.22 -38.20
CA THR A 83 -7.44 1.02 -39.06
C THR A 83 -8.63 1.05 -40.02
N ASP A 84 -9.52 2.04 -39.91
CA ASP A 84 -10.77 2.08 -40.68
C ASP A 84 -10.71 2.97 -41.94
N THR A 85 -9.52 3.39 -42.38
CA THR A 85 -9.35 4.22 -43.60
C THR A 85 -8.57 3.53 -44.72
N TYR A 86 -8.33 2.22 -44.63
CA TYR A 86 -7.61 1.46 -45.66
C TYR A 86 -8.51 0.47 -46.43
N PHE A 87 -9.80 0.78 -46.61
CA PHE A 87 -10.70 0.06 -47.52
C PHE A 87 -11.86 0.99 -47.91
N ASP A 88 -11.56 2.01 -48.71
CA ASP A 88 -12.54 2.70 -49.58
C ASP A 88 -11.88 2.89 -50.96
#